data_AF-A0A6L9KDJ9-F1
#
_entry.id   AF-A0A6L9KDJ9-F1
#
_cell.length_a   1.000
_cell.length_b   1.000
_cell.length_c   1.000
_cell.angle_alpha   90.00
_cell.angle_beta   90.00
_cell.angle_gamma   90.00
#
_symmetry.space_group_name_H-M   'P 1'
#
loop_
_entity.id
_entity.type
_entity.pdbx_description
1 polymer ?
#
loop_
_entity_poly.entity_id
_entity_poly.type
_entity_poly.pdbx_seq_one_letter_code
_entity_poly.pdbx_strand_id
1 'polypeptide(L)' 'MGYVIQEFLKKDKIVDATPKDLMSILLEKGFFKKDHREGLSLREILRELDSRNELYLLPQVRADRKEINVSWFFNAIGI' A
#
# COMPACT_ATOMS: atom_id res chain seq x y z
N MET A 1 -5.63 8.60 -1.95
CA MET A 1 -4.57 7.71 -1.42
C MET A 1 -3.66 7.17 -2.52
N GLY A 2 -4.19 6.51 -3.56
CA GLY A 2 -3.36 5.90 -4.61
C GLY A 2 -2.40 6.86 -5.33
N TYR A 3 -2.82 8.09 -5.65
CA TYR A 3 -1.93 9.09 -6.27
C TYR A 3 -0.75 9.50 -5.36
N VAL A 4 -0.99 9.70 -4.06
CA VAL A 4 0.08 10.04 -3.08
C VAL A 4 1.12 8.93 -2.99
N ILE A 5 0.66 7.67 -2.94
CA ILE A 5 1.56 6.51 -2.95
C ILE A 5 2.39 6.53 -4.23
N GLN A 6 1.78 6.80 -5.39
CA GLN A 6 2.51 6.88 -6.66
C GLN A 6 3.56 7.99 -6.68
N GLU A 7 3.20 9.20 -6.27
CA GLU A 7 4.14 10.34 -6.22
C GLU A 7 5.32 10.03 -5.31
N PHE A 8 5.06 9.44 -4.14
CA PHE A 8 6.09 9.04 -3.18
C PHE A 8 7.05 8.00 -3.76
N LEU A 9 6.51 6.91 -4.32
CA LEU A 9 7.33 5.84 -4.91
C LEU A 9 8.19 6.35 -6.08
N LYS A 10 7.65 7.23 -6.93
CA LYS A 10 8.39 7.81 -8.07
C LYS A 10 9.48 8.77 -7.63
N LYS A 11 9.16 9.70 -6.71
CA LYS A 11 10.10 10.73 -6.24
C LYS A 11 11.33 10.09 -5.59
N ASP A 12 11.09 9.10 -4.75
CA ASP A 12 12.14 8.49 -3.93
C ASP A 12 12.69 7.20 -4.57
N LYS A 13 12.22 6.85 -5.77
CA LYS A 13 12.58 5.63 -6.53
C LYS A 13 12.48 4.35 -5.70
N ILE A 14 11.46 4.27 -4.87
CA ILE A 14 11.26 3.14 -3.95
C ILE A 14 10.65 1.97 -4.72
N VAL A 15 11.25 0.80 -4.52
CA VAL A 15 10.82 -0.49 -5.08
C VAL A 15 10.38 -1.38 -3.93
N ASP A 16 9.30 -2.14 -4.15
CA ASP A 16 8.71 -3.08 -3.20
C ASP A 16 8.46 -2.46 -1.81
N ALA A 17 7.92 -1.24 -1.78
CA ALA A 17 7.52 -0.62 -0.53
C ALA A 17 6.45 -1.45 0.16
N THR A 18 6.59 -1.65 1.47
CA THR A 18 5.59 -2.34 2.28
C THR A 18 4.54 -1.35 2.80
N PRO A 19 3.38 -1.82 3.31
CA PRO A 19 2.42 -0.96 3.97
C PRO A 19 3.02 -0.10 5.09
N LYS A 20 4.01 -0.64 5.83
CA LYS A 20 4.71 0.06 6.91
C LYS A 20 5.48 1.28 6.38
N ASP A 21 6.18 1.12 5.27
CA ASP A 21 6.99 2.19 4.67
C ASP A 21 6.12 3.38 4.22
N LEU A 22 4.87 3.10 3.83
CA LEU A 22 3.93 4.11 3.37
C LEU A 22 3.18 4.82 4.51
N MET A 23 3.21 4.29 5.74
CA MET A 23 2.40 4.86 6.82
C MET A 23 2.79 6.29 7.16
N SER A 24 4.09 6.63 7.12
CA SER A 24 4.56 7.98 7.45
C SER A 24 3.94 9.04 6.54
N ILE A 25 4.03 8.84 5.21
CA ILE A 25 3.46 9.78 4.24
C ILE A 25 1.93 9.78 4.26
N LEU A 26 1.30 8.63 4.50
CA LEU A 26 -0.16 8.54 4.54
C LEU A 26 -0.76 9.19 5.80
N LEU A 27 -0.03 9.20 6.91
CA LEU A 27 -0.37 9.98 8.10
C LEU A 27 -0.18 11.47 7.86
N GLU A 28 0.94 11.89 7.26
CA GLU A 28 1.20 13.29 6.93
C GLU A 28 0.09 13.89 6.05
N LYS A 29 -0.40 13.11 5.06
CA LYS A 29 -1.50 13.53 4.17
C LYS A 29 -2.89 13.34 4.78
N GLY A 30 -3.00 12.85 6.02
CA GLY A 30 -4.26 12.74 6.76
C GLY A 30 -5.17 11.58 6.32
N PHE A 31 -4.67 10.61 5.54
CA PHE A 31 -5.46 9.42 5.18
C PHE A 31 -5.71 8.50 6.38
N PHE A 32 -4.80 8.51 7.36
CA PHE A 32 -4.96 7.82 8.64
C PHE A 32 -4.77 8.81 9.79
N LYS A 33 -5.42 8.53 10.93
CA LYS A 33 -5.25 9.34 12.16
C LYS A 33 -4.04 8.91 12.99
N LYS A 34 -3.66 7.64 12.89
CA LYS A 34 -2.55 7.01 13.63
C LYS A 34 -2.16 5.71 12.96
N ASP A 35 -0.88 5.38 13.04
CA ASP A 35 -0.40 4.05 12.67
C ASP A 35 -0.55 3.12 13.87
N HIS A 36 -1.42 2.13 13.72
CA HIS A 36 -1.50 1.03 14.65
C HIS A 36 -0.78 -0.17 14.05
N ARG A 37 0.20 -0.71 14.79
CA ARG A 37 0.87 -1.97 14.45
C ARG A 37 1.45 -1.98 13.04
N GLU A 38 2.23 -0.95 12.70
CA GLU A 38 3.08 -0.92 11.51
C GLU A 38 2.31 -1.20 10.21
N GLY A 39 1.36 -0.33 9.88
CA GLY A 39 0.57 -0.41 8.65
C GLY A 39 -0.54 -1.45 8.69
N LEU A 40 -1.08 -1.79 9.86
CA LEU A 40 -2.25 -2.67 9.95
C LEU A 40 -3.46 -2.07 9.22
N SER A 41 -3.75 -0.78 9.44
CA SER A 41 -4.90 -0.10 8.84
C SER A 41 -4.88 -0.14 7.31
N LEU A 42 -3.70 0.04 6.70
CA LEU A 42 -3.55 -0.08 5.25
C LEU A 42 -3.74 -1.54 4.79
N ARG A 43 -3.19 -2.52 5.51
CA ARG A 43 -3.38 -3.95 5.21
C ARG A 43 -4.84 -4.38 5.29
N GLU A 44 -5.63 -3.82 6.21
CA GLU A 44 -7.07 -4.09 6.31
C GLU A 44 -7.82 -3.61 5.08
N ILE A 45 -7.52 -2.39 4.59
CA ILE A 45 -8.07 -1.88 3.32
C ILE A 45 -7.68 -2.79 2.16
N LEU A 46 -6.42 -3.21 2.08
CA LEU A 46 -5.96 -4.10 1.01
C LEU A 46 -6.69 -5.45 1.03
N ARG A 47 -6.91 -6.03 2.22
CA ARG A 47 -7.68 -7.27 2.38
C ARG A 47 -9.14 -7.10 1.97
N GLU A 48 -9.76 -5.98 2.34
CA GLU A 48 -11.14 -5.69 1.96
C GLU A 48 -11.28 -5.58 0.44
N LEU A 49 -10.41 -4.80 -0.21
CA LEU A 49 -10.37 -4.68 -1.67
C LEU A 49 -10.10 -6.03 -2.34
N ASP A 50 -9.15 -6.80 -1.83
CA ASP A 50 -8.82 -8.11 -2.36
C ASP A 50 -9.99 -9.11 -2.23
N SER A 51 -10.70 -9.09 -1.09
CA SER A 51 -11.89 -9.92 -0.87
C SER A 51 -13.04 -9.61 -1.82
N ARG A 52 -13.09 -8.38 -2.35
CA ARG A 52 -14.08 -7.91 -3.32
C ARG A 52 -13.60 -7.99 -4.77
N ASN A 53 -12.38 -8.51 -5.00
CA ASN A 53 -11.72 -8.48 -6.31
C ASN A 53 -11.56 -7.05 -6.88
N GLU A 54 -11.37 -6.07 -5.99
CA GLU A 54 -11.25 -4.63 -6.29
C GLU A 54 -9.81 -4.11 -6.18
N LEU A 55 -8.82 -5.01 -6.04
CA LEU A 55 -7.42 -4.62 -5.92
C LEU A 55 -6.91 -3.82 -7.14
N TYR A 56 -7.56 -3.97 -8.30
CA TYR A 56 -7.29 -3.21 -9.52
C TYR A 56 -7.44 -1.68 -9.35
N LEU A 57 -8.17 -1.22 -8.32
CA LEU A 57 -8.29 0.20 -7.97
C LEU A 57 -6.97 0.80 -7.46
N LEU A 58 -6.03 -0.05 -7.03
CA LEU A 58 -4.68 0.31 -6.62
C LEU A 58 -3.67 -0.41 -7.51
N PRO A 59 -3.49 0.03 -8.77
CA PRO A 59 -2.66 -0.67 -9.77
C PRO A 59 -1.18 -0.79 -9.38
N GLN A 60 -0.74 -0.05 -8.37
CA GLN A 60 0.61 -0.10 -7.82
C GLN A 60 0.82 -1.24 -6.82
N VAL A 61 -0.25 -1.88 -6.37
CA VAL A 61 -0.19 -2.94 -5.38
C VAL A 61 0.06 -4.27 -6.07
N ARG A 62 1.07 -4.98 -5.57
CA ARG A 62 1.32 -6.38 -5.86
C ARG A 62 0.99 -7.20 -4.61
N ALA A 63 0.05 -8.13 -4.75
CA ALA A 63 -0.25 -9.13 -3.73
C ALA A 63 0.60 -10.38 -3.98
N ASP A 64 1.59 -10.63 -3.13
CA ASP A 64 2.38 -11.86 -3.15
C ASP A 64 1.73 -12.88 -2.20
N ARG A 65 1.05 -13.86 -2.79
CA ARG A 65 0.22 -14.82 -2.06
C ARG A 65 1.05 -16.05 -1.70
N LYS A 66 1.22 -16.29 -0.41
CA LYS A 66 1.77 -17.54 0.14
C LYS A 66 0.64 -18.40 0.69
N GLU A 67 0.96 -19.64 1.01
CA GLU A 67 -0.02 -20.63 1.49
C GLU A 67 -0.82 -20.15 2.72
N ILE A 68 -0.21 -19.35 3.60
CA ILE A 68 -0.81 -18.92 4.88
C ILE A 68 -1.08 -17.41 4.92
N ASN A 69 -0.35 -16.62 4.14
CA ASN A 69 -0.42 -15.16 4.23
C ASN A 69 -0.21 -14.47 2.89
N VAL A 70 -0.69 -13.24 2.80
CA VAL A 70 -0.45 -12.34 1.66
C VAL A 70 0.54 -11.27 2.09
N SER A 71 1.65 -11.18 1.39
CA SER A 71 2.61 -10.08 1.48
C SER A 71 2.22 -9.00 0.48
N TRP A 72 2.17 -7.75 0.94
CA TRP A 72 1.75 -6.61 0.13
C TRP A 72 2.95 -5.74 -0.21
N PHE A 73 3.11 -5.44 -1.48
CA PHE A 73 4.18 -4.58 -1.99
C PHE A 73 3.61 -3.52 -2.91
N PHE A 74 4.25 -2.36 -2.92
CA PHE A 74 3.86 -1.23 -3.76
C PHE A 74 5.02 -0.81 -4.65
N ASN A 75 4.74 -0.64 -5.95
CA ASN A 75 5.72 -0.21 -6.94
C ASN A 75 5.17 0.94 -7.80
N ALA A 76 6.03 1.89 -8.16
CA ALA A 76 5.63 2.94 -9.08
C ALA A 76 5.21 2.35 -10.43
N ILE A 77 4.15 2.90 -11.03
CA ILE A 77 3.65 2.46 -12.34
C ILE A 77 4.29 3.29 -13.44
N GLY A 78 4.69 2.62 -14.52
CA GLY A 78 5.23 3.25 -15.72
C GLY A 78 6.63 3.85 -15.50
N ILE A 79 7.48 3.10 -14.79
CA ILE A 79 8.93 3.33 -14.75
C ILE A 79 9.54 2.81 -16.05
#